data_AF-A0A356TLB5-F1
#
_entry.id   AF-A0A356TLB5-F1
#
_cell.length_a   1.000
_cell.length_b   1.000
_cell.length_c   1.000
_cell.angle_alpha   90.00
_cell.angle_beta   90.00
_cell.angle_gamma   90.00
#
_symmetry.space_group_name_H-M   'P 1'
#
loop_
_entity.id
_entity.type
_entity.pdbx_description
1 polymer ?
#
loop_
_entity_poly.entity_id
_entity_poly.type
_entity_poly.pdbx_seq_one_letter_code
_entity_poly.pdbx_strand_id
1 'polypeptide(L)'
;MSTELSLHREAAKATLAKNLSLARSANGLTQMDLADAASVSRATIAQLEGGDGDPRLSTIVDLATALGTSPILLLMGEDELRAIATVPRTDNLVSDEEVEQMRRMVASGLQKQRLQAGRLGADAARAAGLSAVGAAIGSVLMPGIGTAVGAAVGAFLLARRAERRDDE
;
A
#
# COMPACT_ATOMS: atom_id res chain seq x y z
N MET A 1 -23.17 1.43 1.08
CA MET A 1 -21.96 2.07 1.65
C MET A 1 -21.41 1.32 2.88
N SER A 2 -22.23 0.98 3.88
CA SER A 2 -21.77 0.23 5.08
C SER A 2 -21.32 -1.21 4.77
N THR A 3 -22.03 -1.93 3.89
CA THR A 3 -21.67 -3.28 3.44
C THR A 3 -20.35 -3.30 2.67
N GLU A 4 -20.19 -2.34 1.77
CA GLU A 4 -18.98 -2.15 0.95
C GLU A 4 -17.74 -1.92 1.83
N LEU A 5 -17.82 -1.04 2.84
CA LEU A 5 -16.71 -0.79 3.77
C LEU A 5 -16.32 -2.04 4.57
N SER A 6 -17.31 -2.86 4.94
CA SER A 6 -17.11 -4.13 5.63
C SER A 6 -16.29 -5.11 4.76
N LEU A 7 -16.68 -5.27 3.49
CA LEU A 7 -15.99 -6.17 2.55
C LEU A 7 -14.51 -5.81 2.34
N HIS A 8 -14.17 -4.52 2.29
CA HIS A 8 -12.78 -4.08 2.16
C HIS A 8 -11.95 -4.40 3.40
N ARG A 9 -12.53 -4.27 4.60
CA ARG A 9 -11.86 -4.64 5.85
C ARG A 9 -11.59 -6.13 5.91
N GLU A 10 -12.57 -6.96 5.53
CA GLU A 10 -12.40 -8.41 5.51
C GLU A 10 -11.34 -8.85 4.49
N ALA A 11 -11.27 -8.21 3.32
CA ALA A 11 -10.21 -8.47 2.35
C ALA A 11 -8.81 -8.08 2.87
N ALA A 12 -8.70 -6.94 3.57
CA ALA A 12 -7.44 -6.51 4.18
C ALA A 12 -7.01 -7.44 5.32
N LYS A 13 -7.94 -7.88 6.17
CA LYS A 13 -7.69 -8.88 7.23
C LYS A 13 -7.22 -10.21 6.65
N ALA A 14 -7.88 -10.71 5.60
CA ALA A 14 -7.48 -11.96 4.93
C ALA A 14 -6.08 -11.85 4.32
N THR A 15 -5.74 -10.70 3.74
CA THR A 15 -4.40 -10.42 3.19
C THR A 15 -3.36 -10.43 4.30
N LEU A 16 -3.61 -9.70 5.39
CA LEU A 16 -2.73 -9.69 6.55
C LEU A 16 -2.53 -11.10 7.12
N ALA A 17 -3.61 -11.85 7.34
CA ALA A 17 -3.58 -13.19 7.90
C ALA A 17 -2.70 -14.14 7.07
N LYS A 18 -2.92 -14.15 5.76
CA LYS A 18 -2.14 -14.95 4.80
C LYS A 18 -0.66 -14.56 4.84
N ASN A 19 -0.36 -13.26 4.68
CA ASN A 19 1.01 -12.78 4.57
C ASN A 19 1.78 -12.96 5.87
N LEU A 20 1.14 -12.75 7.02
CA LEU A 20 1.72 -12.96 8.35
C LEU A 20 2.10 -14.42 8.56
N SER A 21 1.18 -15.35 8.28
CA SER A 21 1.41 -16.79 8.42
C SER A 21 2.53 -17.28 7.50
N LEU A 22 2.55 -16.79 6.26
CA LEU A 22 3.61 -17.08 5.28
C LEU A 22 4.97 -16.56 5.76
N ALA A 23 5.06 -15.28 6.15
CA ALA A 23 6.30 -14.66 6.59
C ALA A 23 6.85 -15.32 7.86
N ARG A 24 5.98 -15.64 8.83
CA ARG A 24 6.37 -16.38 10.03
C ARG A 24 6.94 -17.76 9.68
N SER A 25 6.23 -18.52 8.84
CA SER A 25 6.63 -19.87 8.47
C SER A 25 7.92 -19.89 7.64
N ALA A 26 8.13 -18.89 6.78
CA ALA A 26 9.36 -18.72 6.02
C ALA A 26 10.59 -18.45 6.91
N ASN A 27 10.39 -17.84 8.08
CA ASN A 27 11.42 -17.65 9.10
C ASN A 27 11.60 -18.87 10.02
N GLY A 28 10.82 -19.95 9.84
CA GLY A 28 10.86 -21.12 10.72
C GLY A 28 10.35 -20.87 12.14
N LEU A 29 9.62 -19.76 12.36
CA LEU A 29 9.14 -19.36 13.68
C LEU A 29 7.81 -20.06 14.02
N THR A 30 7.64 -20.47 15.27
CA THR A 30 6.33 -20.81 15.82
C THR A 30 5.52 -19.53 16.11
N GLN A 31 4.21 -19.66 16.32
CA GLN A 31 3.38 -18.52 16.74
C GLN A 31 3.85 -17.93 18.08
N MET A 32 4.45 -18.73 18.96
CA MET A 32 5.00 -18.23 20.21
C MET A 32 6.26 -17.40 19.96
N ASP A 33 7.17 -17.90 19.12
CA ASP A 33 8.43 -17.18 18.83
C ASP A 33 8.16 -15.79 18.23
N LEU A 34 7.19 -15.69 17.31
CA LEU A 34 6.79 -14.40 16.76
C LEU A 34 6.09 -13.51 17.79
N ALA A 35 5.26 -14.10 18.66
CA ALA A 35 4.58 -13.36 19.72
C ALA A 35 5.59 -12.71 20.68
N ASP A 36 6.60 -13.47 21.11
CA ASP A 36 7.66 -13.01 21.99
C ASP A 36 8.50 -11.92 21.31
N ALA A 37 8.90 -12.13 20.04
CA ALA A 37 9.69 -11.17 19.28
C ALA A 37 8.94 -9.85 19.03
N ALA A 38 7.62 -9.90 18.81
CA ALA A 38 6.78 -8.73 18.57
C ALA A 38 6.12 -8.17 19.85
N SER A 39 6.46 -8.71 21.03
CA SER A 39 5.87 -8.28 22.32
C SER A 39 4.33 -8.30 22.35
N VAL A 40 3.72 -9.34 21.77
CA VAL A 40 2.27 -9.58 21.78
C VAL A 40 1.95 -10.96 22.36
N SER A 41 0.67 -11.27 22.58
CA SER A 41 0.29 -12.61 23.03
C SER A 41 0.27 -13.61 21.86
N ARG A 42 0.56 -14.89 22.13
CA ARG A 42 0.35 -15.97 21.15
C ARG A 42 -1.09 -16.02 20.63
N ALA A 43 -2.08 -15.73 21.49
CA ALA A 43 -3.48 -15.67 21.09
C ALA A 43 -3.74 -14.56 20.06
N THR A 44 -3.05 -13.42 20.18
CA THR A 44 -3.08 -12.33 19.20
C THR A 44 -2.53 -12.79 17.85
N ILE A 45 -1.39 -13.49 17.84
CA ILE A 45 -0.84 -14.06 16.59
C ILE A 45 -1.86 -15.03 15.95
N ALA A 46 -2.44 -15.93 16.75
CA ALA A 46 -3.43 -16.89 16.25
C ALA A 46 -4.68 -16.22 15.67
N GLN A 47 -5.21 -15.16 16.31
CA GLN A 47 -6.34 -14.39 15.79
C GLN A 47 -5.99 -13.66 14.49
N LEU A 48 -4.81 -13.06 14.42
CA LEU A 48 -4.35 -12.35 13.22
C LEU A 48 -4.14 -13.30 12.05
N GLU A 49 -3.47 -14.43 12.26
CA GLU A 49 -3.31 -15.46 11.22
C GLU A 49 -4.62 -16.15 10.84
N GLY A 50 -5.62 -16.11 11.72
CA GLY A 50 -6.99 -16.57 11.44
C GLY A 50 -7.87 -15.55 10.72
N GLY A 51 -7.42 -14.30 10.56
CA GLY A 51 -8.20 -13.23 9.91
C GLY A 51 -9.26 -12.57 10.79
N ASP A 52 -9.30 -12.86 12.09
CA ASP A 52 -10.31 -12.33 13.03
C ASP A 52 -9.83 -11.09 13.81
N GLY A 53 -8.56 -10.68 13.64
CA GLY A 53 -7.99 -9.53 14.35
C GLY A 53 -8.06 -8.21 13.59
N ASP A 54 -8.20 -7.11 14.33
CA ASP A 54 -8.00 -5.73 13.84
C ASP A 54 -6.83 -5.10 14.60
N PRO A 55 -5.57 -5.33 14.17
CA PRO A 55 -4.41 -4.87 14.90
C PRO A 55 -4.24 -3.36 14.76
N ARG A 56 -3.67 -2.75 15.80
CA ARG A 56 -3.21 -1.37 15.71
C ARG A 56 -2.06 -1.26 14.71
N LEU A 57 -1.89 -0.08 14.13
CA LEU A 57 -0.74 0.21 13.27
C LEU A 57 0.59 -0.14 13.94
N SER A 58 0.76 0.17 15.22
CA SER A 58 1.96 -0.17 15.99
C SER A 58 2.23 -1.67 15.98
N THR A 59 1.19 -2.50 16.19
CA THR A 59 1.32 -3.97 16.15
C THR A 59 1.76 -4.47 14.78
N ILE A 60 1.24 -3.90 13.69
CA ILE A 60 1.68 -4.28 12.34
C ILE A 60 3.17 -3.93 12.15
N VAL A 61 3.60 -2.77 12.65
CA VAL A 61 5.00 -2.34 12.62
C VAL A 61 5.90 -3.27 13.44
N ASP A 62 5.49 -3.63 14.66
CA ASP A 62 6.25 -4.52 15.55
C ASP A 62 6.38 -5.92 14.94
N LEU A 63 5.30 -6.47 14.38
CA LEU A 63 5.31 -7.75 13.66
C LEU A 63 6.23 -7.72 12.45
N ALA A 64 6.11 -6.69 11.60
CA ALA A 64 6.97 -6.55 10.43
C ALA A 64 8.45 -6.44 10.82
N THR A 65 8.75 -5.70 11.90
CA THR A 65 10.10 -5.57 12.44
C THR A 65 10.63 -6.90 12.94
N ALA A 66 9.85 -7.65 13.73
CA ALA A 66 10.21 -8.98 14.22
C ALA A 66 10.46 -9.98 13.08
N LEU A 67 9.76 -9.82 11.96
CA LEU A 67 9.89 -10.65 10.74
C LEU A 67 10.98 -10.17 9.77
N GLY A 68 11.65 -9.04 10.06
CA GLY A 68 12.67 -8.45 9.18
C GLY A 68 12.11 -7.93 7.84
N THR A 69 10.86 -7.46 7.81
CA THR A 69 10.17 -7.00 6.60
C THR A 69 9.52 -5.62 6.78
N SER A 70 8.91 -5.08 5.72
CA SER A 70 8.16 -3.83 5.76
C SER A 70 6.68 -4.08 6.07
N PRO A 71 6.02 -3.23 6.89
CA PRO A 71 4.58 -3.31 7.16
C PRO A 71 3.72 -3.37 5.88
N ILE A 72 4.16 -2.70 4.81
CA ILE A 72 3.42 -2.68 3.55
C ILE A 72 3.33 -4.06 2.90
N LEU A 73 4.35 -4.92 3.07
CA LEU A 73 4.36 -6.27 2.51
C LEU A 73 3.38 -7.19 3.25
N LEU A 74 3.09 -6.91 4.53
CA LEU A 74 2.04 -7.63 5.25
C LEU A 74 0.65 -7.27 4.74
N LEU A 75 0.47 -6.04 4.24
CA LEU A 75 -0.83 -5.52 3.77
C LEU A 75 -0.98 -5.56 2.24
N MET A 76 0.03 -6.01 1.50
CA MET A 76 0.01 -6.06 0.04
C MET A 76 -0.72 -7.32 -0.44
N GLY A 77 -1.83 -7.13 -1.15
CA GLY A 77 -2.56 -8.19 -1.82
C GLY A 77 -2.03 -8.48 -3.23
N GLU A 78 -2.60 -9.51 -3.86
CA GLU A 78 -2.30 -9.88 -5.24
C GLU A 78 -2.68 -8.76 -6.23
N ASP A 79 -3.78 -8.09 -5.93
CA ASP A 79 -4.36 -7.01 -6.69
C ASP A 79 -3.42 -5.79 -6.78
N GLU A 80 -2.93 -5.32 -5.63
CA GLU A 80 -1.92 -4.25 -5.59
C GLU A 80 -0.65 -4.69 -6.32
N LEU A 81 -0.21 -5.93 -6.13
CA LEU A 81 0.99 -6.45 -6.79
C LEU A 81 0.84 -6.50 -8.32
N ARG A 82 -0.33 -6.94 -8.82
CA ARG A 82 -0.66 -6.91 -10.25
C ARG A 82 -0.67 -5.49 -10.77
N ALA A 83 -1.30 -4.56 -10.05
CA ALA A 83 -1.33 -3.15 -10.42
C ALA A 83 0.08 -2.56 -10.55
N ILE A 84 0.99 -2.90 -9.63
CA ILE A 84 2.41 -2.50 -9.71
C ILE A 84 3.10 -3.15 -10.92
N ALA A 85 2.85 -4.44 -11.17
CA ALA A 85 3.49 -5.18 -12.25
C ALA A 85 3.01 -4.74 -13.65
N THR A 86 1.80 -4.19 -13.76
CA THR A 86 1.22 -3.68 -15.01
C THR A 86 1.53 -2.22 -15.26
N VAL A 87 2.08 -1.48 -14.28
CA VAL A 87 2.70 -0.17 -14.54
C VAL A 87 3.72 -0.42 -15.66
N PRO A 88 3.50 0.12 -16.88
CA PRO A 88 4.55 0.11 -17.90
C PRO A 88 5.83 0.65 -17.26
N ARG A 89 7.03 0.40 -17.80
CA ARG A 89 8.14 1.29 -17.43
C ARG A 89 7.74 2.70 -17.89
N THR A 90 7.07 3.43 -17.01
CA THR A 90 6.30 4.64 -17.28
C THR A 90 7.30 5.76 -17.36
N ASP A 91 8.02 5.77 -18.46
CA ASP A 91 8.87 6.89 -18.81
C ASP A 91 7.99 8.09 -19.25
N ASN A 92 6.67 7.91 -19.39
CA ASN A 92 5.77 8.90 -20.01
C ASN A 92 4.59 9.42 -19.16
N LEU A 93 4.39 9.02 -17.89
CA LEU A 93 3.25 9.58 -17.11
C LEU A 93 3.50 11.05 -16.74
N VAL A 94 4.76 11.36 -16.42
CA VAL A 94 5.25 12.69 -16.06
C VAL A 94 6.49 12.90 -16.92
N SER A 95 6.64 14.08 -17.53
CA SER A 95 7.82 14.38 -18.35
C SER A 95 9.10 14.44 -17.50
N ASP A 96 10.26 14.19 -18.10
CA ASP A 96 11.55 14.26 -17.41
C ASP A 96 11.78 15.62 -16.73
N GLU A 97 11.36 16.73 -17.38
CA GLU A 97 11.46 18.08 -16.82
C GLU A 97 10.61 18.22 -15.54
N GLU A 98 9.37 17.75 -15.59
CA GLU A 98 8.46 17.76 -14.44
C GLU A 98 8.99 16.85 -13.31
N VAL A 99 9.53 15.67 -13.64
CA VAL A 99 10.15 14.77 -12.65
C VAL A 99 11.31 15.47 -11.96
N GLU A 100 12.17 16.16 -12.70
CA GLU A 100 13.31 16.89 -12.12
C GLU A 100 12.86 18.11 -11.30
N GLN A 101 11.80 18.79 -11.73
CA GLN A 101 11.16 19.82 -10.93
C GLN A 101 10.61 19.26 -9.61
N MET A 102 9.89 18.14 -9.65
CA MET A 102 9.38 17.46 -8.46
C MET A 102 10.50 17.02 -7.52
N ARG A 103 11.61 16.47 -8.05
CA ARG A 103 12.79 16.10 -7.23
C ARG A 103 13.36 17.29 -6.50
N ARG A 104 13.51 18.44 -7.17
CA ARG A 104 13.93 19.69 -6.53
C ARG A 104 12.97 20.12 -5.42
N MET A 105 11.67 20.05 -5.68
CA MET A 105 10.63 20.37 -4.68
C MET A 105 10.69 19.45 -3.46
N VAL A 106 10.83 18.14 -3.66
CA VAL A 106 10.90 17.15 -2.57
C VAL A 106 12.19 17.29 -1.78
N ALA A 107 13.32 17.51 -2.46
CA ALA A 107 14.64 17.66 -1.85
C ALA A 107 14.77 18.92 -0.97
N SER A 108 13.97 19.96 -1.23
CA SER A 108 13.95 21.17 -0.39
C SER A 108 13.57 20.91 1.08
N GLY A 109 12.89 19.79 1.36
CA GLY A 109 12.32 19.47 2.67
C GLY A 109 11.12 20.34 3.08
N LEU A 110 10.82 21.42 2.34
CA LEU A 110 9.72 22.33 2.66
C LEU A 110 8.38 21.63 2.42
N GLN A 111 7.55 21.56 3.47
CA GLN A 111 6.24 20.90 3.41
C GLN A 111 5.37 21.44 2.25
N LYS A 112 5.36 22.76 2.04
CA LYS A 112 4.62 23.39 0.93
C LYS A 112 5.10 22.88 -0.44
N GLN A 113 6.41 22.74 -0.65
CA GLN A 113 6.97 22.27 -1.92
C GLN A 113 6.71 20.77 -2.13
N ARG A 114 6.79 19.96 -1.07
CA ARG A 114 6.37 18.54 -1.13
C ARG A 114 4.91 18.37 -1.54
N LEU A 115 4.02 19.16 -0.95
CA LEU A 115 2.60 19.14 -1.33
C LEU A 115 2.40 19.58 -2.78
N GLN A 116 3.21 20.52 -3.28
CA GLN A 116 3.18 20.95 -4.68
C GLN A 116 3.62 19.83 -5.63
N ALA A 117 4.69 19.09 -5.30
CA ALA A 117 5.10 17.92 -6.07
C ALA A 117 4.00 16.84 -6.10
N GLY A 118 3.35 16.58 -4.96
CA GLY A 118 2.21 15.67 -4.89
C GLY A 118 1.03 16.12 -5.77
N ARG A 119 0.70 17.41 -5.81
CA ARG A 119 -0.35 17.94 -6.69
C ARG A 119 -0.03 17.74 -8.16
N LEU A 120 1.21 18.06 -8.56
CA LEU A 120 1.64 17.90 -9.96
C LEU A 120 1.50 16.44 -10.42
N GLY A 121 1.88 15.48 -9.59
CA GLY A 121 1.68 14.06 -9.91
C GLY A 121 0.21 13.63 -9.92
N ALA A 122 -0.61 14.21 -9.05
CA ALA A 122 -2.06 13.98 -9.05
C ALA A 122 -2.69 14.47 -10.36
N ASP A 123 -2.27 15.64 -10.84
CA ASP A 123 -2.76 16.24 -12.08
C ASP A 123 -2.35 15.40 -13.30
N ALA A 124 -1.09 14.94 -13.35
CA ALA A 124 -0.61 14.03 -14.38
C ALA A 124 -1.43 12.71 -14.43
N ALA A 125 -1.70 12.11 -13.27
CA ALA A 125 -2.53 10.91 -13.21
C ALA A 125 -3.98 11.15 -13.67
N ARG A 126 -4.58 12.30 -13.33
CA ARG A 126 -5.93 12.65 -13.83
C ARG A 126 -5.97 12.79 -15.34
N ALA A 127 -4.97 13.44 -15.93
CA ALA A 127 -4.87 13.58 -17.39
C ALA A 127 -4.79 12.22 -18.09
N ALA A 128 -4.20 11.22 -17.43
CA ALA A 128 -4.10 9.85 -17.90
C ALA A 128 -5.30 8.94 -17.51
N GLY A 129 -6.34 9.46 -16.85
CA GLY A 129 -7.48 8.66 -16.40
C GLY A 129 -7.17 7.70 -15.24
N LEU A 130 -6.10 7.95 -14.48
CA LEU A 130 -5.63 7.13 -13.36
C LEU A 130 -5.96 7.78 -12.00
N SER A 131 -5.66 7.07 -10.91
CA SER A 131 -5.93 7.56 -9.56
C SER A 131 -5.00 8.69 -9.14
N ALA A 132 -5.58 9.86 -8.95
CA ALA A 132 -4.87 11.07 -8.50
C ALA A 132 -4.27 10.92 -7.08
N VAL A 133 -4.95 10.20 -6.17
CA VAL A 133 -4.54 10.10 -4.77
C VAL A 133 -3.27 9.28 -4.63
N GLY A 134 -3.23 8.10 -5.26
CA GLY A 134 -2.04 7.26 -5.22
C GLY A 134 -0.86 7.94 -5.91
N ALA A 135 -1.10 8.61 -7.04
CA ALA A 135 -0.08 9.36 -7.76
C ALA A 135 0.52 10.50 -6.92
N ALA A 136 -0.31 11.22 -6.15
CA ALA A 136 0.15 12.28 -5.27
C ALA A 136 1.12 11.76 -4.20
N ILE A 137 0.76 10.66 -3.54
CA ILE A 137 1.57 10.02 -2.50
C ILE A 137 2.88 9.53 -3.13
N GLY A 138 2.77 8.80 -4.23
CA GLY A 138 3.91 8.26 -4.96
C GLY A 138 4.90 9.33 -5.43
N SER A 139 4.41 10.49 -5.86
CA SER A 139 5.25 11.62 -6.31
C SER A 139 6.07 12.25 -5.19
N VAL A 140 5.55 12.25 -3.96
CA VAL A 140 6.29 12.78 -2.80
C VAL A 140 7.32 11.77 -2.31
N LEU A 141 7.04 10.47 -2.44
CA LEU A 141 7.96 9.40 -2.05
C LEU A 141 9.11 9.24 -3.06
N MET A 142 8.77 9.19 -4.35
CA MET A 142 9.73 8.96 -5.43
C MET A 142 9.17 9.56 -6.74
N PRO A 143 9.46 10.83 -7.06
CA PRO A 143 9.01 11.46 -8.31
C PRO A 143 9.30 10.61 -9.55
N GLY A 144 8.35 10.58 -10.50
CA GLY A 144 8.42 9.76 -11.71
C GLY A 144 7.83 8.37 -11.47
N ILE A 145 8.69 7.39 -11.18
CA ILE A 145 8.27 5.99 -11.00
C ILE A 145 7.23 5.86 -9.87
N GLY A 146 7.44 6.53 -8.74
CA GLY A 146 6.48 6.51 -7.63
C GLY A 146 5.14 7.11 -8.01
N THR A 147 5.12 8.18 -8.82
CA THR A 147 3.88 8.76 -9.36
C THR A 147 3.08 7.73 -10.13
N ALA A 148 3.73 6.98 -11.01
CA ALA A 148 3.07 5.96 -11.82
C ALA A 148 2.61 4.75 -11.03
N VAL A 149 3.48 4.23 -10.15
CA VAL A 149 3.15 3.12 -9.25
C VAL A 149 1.94 3.47 -8.38
N GLY A 150 1.96 4.65 -7.76
CA GLY A 150 0.85 5.15 -6.97
C GLY A 150 -0.43 5.30 -7.79
N ALA A 151 -0.33 5.86 -9.00
CA ALA A 151 -1.48 6.03 -9.90
C ALA A 151 -2.14 4.70 -10.25
N ALA A 152 -1.35 3.67 -10.56
CA ALA A 152 -1.83 2.35 -10.95
C ALA A 152 -2.47 1.59 -9.79
N VAL A 153 -1.79 1.53 -8.63
CA VAL A 153 -2.35 0.89 -7.42
C VAL A 153 -3.67 1.55 -7.03
N GLY A 154 -3.72 2.88 -7.05
CA GLY A 154 -4.95 3.60 -6.75
C GLY A 154 -6.07 3.39 -7.80
N ALA A 155 -5.73 3.25 -9.08
CA ALA A 155 -6.71 3.07 -10.16
C ALA A 155 -7.36 1.69 -10.08
N PHE A 156 -6.57 0.67 -9.75
CA PHE A 156 -7.07 -0.69 -9.53
C PHE A 156 -8.13 -0.74 -8.42
N LEU A 157 -7.88 -0.08 -7.29
CA LEU A 157 -8.83 -0.02 -6.18
C LEU A 157 -10.16 0.66 -6.57
N LEU A 158 -10.13 1.63 -7.48
CA LEU A 158 -11.33 2.29 -7.99
C LEU A 158 -12.12 1.41 -8.96
N ALA A 159 -11.44 0.65 -9.83
CA ALA A 159 -12.09 -0.27 -10.77
C ALA A 159 -12.88 -1.37 -10.04
N ARG A 160 -12.29 -1.98 -9.00
CA ARG A 160 -12.95 -2.98 -8.15
C ARG A 160 -14.20 -2.43 -7.43
N ARG A 161 -14.26 -1.12 -7.22
CA ARG A 161 -15.42 -0.43 -6.66
C ARG A 161 -16.57 -0.26 -7.66
N ALA A 162 -16.23 -0.07 -8.93
CA ALA A 162 -17.20 0.12 -10.01
C ALA A 162 -17.84 -1.22 -10.42
N GLU A 163 -17.04 -2.26 -10.64
CA GLU A 163 -17.53 -3.59 -11.05
C GLU A 163 -18.55 -4.17 -10.05
N ARG A 164 -18.36 -3.97 -8.74
CA ARG A 164 -19.29 -4.46 -7.71
C ARG A 164 -20.58 -3.66 -7.56
N ARG A 165 -20.66 -2.45 -8.15
CA ARG A 165 -21.90 -1.66 -8.18
C ARG A 165 -22.81 -2.06 -9.32
N ASP A 166 -22.26 -2.67 -10.37
CA ASP A 166 -23.03 -3.14 -11.53
C ASP A 166 -23.65 -4.54 -11.29
N ASP A 167 -23.16 -5.26 -10.27
CA ASP A 167 -23.68 -6.57 -9.82
C ASP A 167 -24.77 -6.47 -8.71
N GLU A 168 -25.08 -5.27 -8.20
CA GLU A 168 -26.13 -4.98 -7.19
C GLU A 168 -27.38 -4.35 -7.81
#